data_AF-A0A149V783-F1
#
_entry.id   AF-A0A149V783-F1
#
_cell.length_a   1.000
_cell.length_b   1.000
_cell.length_c   1.000
_cell.angle_alpha   90.00
_cell.angle_beta   90.00
_cell.angle_gamma   90.00
#
_symmetry.space_group_name_H-M   'P 1'
#
loop_
_entity.id
_entity.type
_entity.pdbx_description
1 polymer ?
#
loop_
_entity_poly.entity_id
_entity_poly.type
_entity_poly.pdbx_seq_one_letter_code
_entity_poly.pdbx_strand_id
1 'polypeptide(L)' 'LARRLDLDPEACLRQACDKFTRRFQAVEACLAEEGRSMQDEPVAYLDEVWNRVKKRDG' A
#
# COMPACT_ATOMS: atom_id res chain seq x y z
N LEU A 1 19.89 1.80 -30.39
CA LEU A 1 19.84 2.90 -29.41
C LEU A 1 19.22 2.40 -28.10
N ALA A 2 19.79 1.32 -27.54
CA ALA A 2 19.41 0.76 -26.24
C ALA A 2 20.40 1.29 -25.20
N ARG A 3 20.37 2.61 -24.99
CA ARG A 3 21.27 3.30 -24.07
C ARG A 3 20.44 4.18 -23.15
N ARG A 4 20.50 3.86 -21.85
CA ARG A 4 20.26 4.75 -20.70
C ARG A 4 18.88 4.67 -20.03
N LEU A 5 18.57 3.54 -19.41
CA LEU A 5 17.91 3.54 -18.09
C LEU A 5 18.61 2.48 -17.22
N ASP A 6 19.72 2.88 -16.60
CA ASP A 6 20.30 2.28 -15.38
C ASP A 6 19.38 2.58 -14.16
N LEU A 7 18.07 2.53 -14.36
CA LEU A 7 17.10 2.50 -13.28
C LEU A 7 16.70 1.05 -13.22
N ASP A 8 17.36 0.33 -12.32
CA ASP A 8 17.11 -1.07 -12.01
C ASP A 8 15.58 -1.27 -11.99
N PRO A 9 14.97 -1.93 -12.99
CA PRO A 9 13.52 -2.06 -13.05
C PRO A 9 13.01 -2.83 -11.83
N GLU A 10 13.86 -3.70 -11.26
CA GLU A 10 13.65 -4.31 -9.95
C GLU A 10 13.62 -3.31 -8.80
N ALA A 11 14.45 -2.27 -8.79
CA ALA A 11 14.44 -1.24 -7.75
C ALA A 11 13.20 -0.34 -7.86
N CYS A 12 12.78 0.02 -9.07
CA CYS A 12 11.49 0.71 -9.28
C CYS A 12 10.30 -0.14 -8.85
N LEU A 13 10.31 -1.46 -9.16
CA LEU A 13 9.31 -2.40 -8.69
C LEU A 13 9.35 -2.53 -7.16
N ARG A 14 10.53 -2.73 -6.55
CA ARG A 14 10.68 -2.80 -5.10
C ARG A 14 10.18 -1.53 -4.43
N GLN A 15 10.53 -0.35 -4.93
CA GLN A 15 10.12 0.92 -4.32
C GLN A 15 8.60 1.15 -4.45
N ALA A 16 8.00 0.75 -5.58
CA ALA A 16 6.54 0.75 -5.74
C ALA A 16 5.88 -0.28 -4.80
N CYS A 17 6.46 -1.48 -4.68
CA CYS A 17 6.03 -2.52 -3.75
C CYS A 17 6.19 -2.08 -2.29
N ASP A 18 7.25 -1.37 -1.93
CA ASP A 18 7.52 -0.90 -0.57
C ASP A 18 6.45 0.10 -0.14
N LYS A 19 6.03 0.99 -1.06
CA LYS A 19 4.91 1.90 -0.80
C LYS A 19 3.60 1.16 -0.63
N PHE A 20 3.37 0.11 -1.43
CA PHE A 20 2.19 -0.73 -1.28
C PHE A 20 2.20 -1.50 0.04
N THR A 21 3.32 -2.12 0.39
CA THR A 21 3.53 -2.86 1.65
C THR A 21 3.34 -1.95 2.85
N ARG A 22 3.94 -0.75 2.86
CA ARG A 22 3.78 0.23 3.96
C ARG A 22 2.31 0.62 4.14
N ARG A 23 1.60 0.88 3.04
CA ARG A 23 0.18 1.23 3.09
C ARG A 23 -0.67 0.05 3.54
N PHE A 24 -0.36 -1.15 3.09
CA PHE A 24 -1.08 -2.36 3.48
C PHE A 24 -0.92 -2.63 4.99
N GLN A 25 0.32 -2.53 5.50
CA GLN A 25 0.60 -2.61 6.94
C GLN A 25 -0.13 -1.52 7.74
N ALA A 26 -0.21 -0.30 7.23
CA ALA A 26 -0.93 0.78 7.88
C ALA A 26 -2.47 0.56 7.87
N VAL A 27 -3.04 0.00 6.80
CA VAL A 27 -4.45 -0.41 6.79
C VAL A 27 -4.69 -1.53 7.80
N GLU A 28 -3.80 -2.51 7.87
CA GLU A 28 -3.89 -3.64 8.81
C GLU A 28 -3.80 -3.14 10.27
N ALA A 29 -2.92 -2.19 10.55
CA ALA A 29 -2.81 -1.53 11.85
C ALA A 29 -4.10 -0.76 12.22
N CYS A 30 -4.66 0.03 11.30
CA CYS A 30 -5.92 0.73 11.54
C CYS A 30 -7.07 -0.24 11.84
N LEU A 31 -7.17 -1.35 11.10
CA LEU A 31 -8.19 -2.35 11.34
C LEU A 31 -7.99 -3.07 12.69
N ALA A 32 -6.73 -3.39 13.04
CA ALA A 32 -6.40 -3.99 14.32
C ALA A 32 -6.74 -3.06 15.51
N GLU A 33 -6.51 -1.76 15.38
CA GLU A 33 -6.92 -0.74 16.37
C GLU A 33 -8.46 -0.70 16.54
N GLU A 34 -9.21 -0.92 15.46
CA GLU A 34 -10.67 -1.00 15.48
C GLU A 34 -11.19 -2.39 15.89
N GLY A 35 -10.31 -3.37 16.13
CA GLY A 35 -10.66 -4.75 16.46
C GLY A 35 -11.31 -5.52 15.29
N ARG A 36 -11.05 -5.07 14.05
CA ARG A 36 -11.62 -5.61 12.81
C ARG A 36 -10.56 -6.37 12.01
N SER A 37 -11.01 -7.33 11.20
CA SER A 37 -10.13 -8.08 10.29
C SER A 37 -10.46 -7.74 8.85
N MET A 38 -9.45 -7.62 7.98
CA MET A 38 -9.65 -7.33 6.54
C MET A 38 -10.58 -8.34 5.86
N GLN A 39 -10.53 -9.59 6.27
CA GLN A 39 -11.28 -10.69 5.66
C GLN A 39 -12.78 -10.65 5.97
N ASP A 40 -13.16 -9.98 7.07
CA ASP A 40 -14.54 -9.87 7.53
C ASP A 40 -15.19 -8.56 7.07
N GLU A 41 -14.43 -7.69 6.41
CA GLU A 41 -14.88 -6.37 5.97
C GLU A 41 -15.14 -6.33 4.45
N PRO A 42 -16.16 -5.58 4.01
CA PRO A 42 -16.44 -5.44 2.59
C PRO A 42 -15.35 -4.63 1.88
N VAL A 43 -15.11 -4.96 0.61
CA VAL A 43 -14.11 -4.28 -0.24
C VAL A 43 -14.31 -2.76 -0.27
N ALA A 44 -15.55 -2.28 -0.24
CA ALA A 44 -15.85 -0.85 -0.21
C ALA A 44 -15.30 -0.16 1.06
N TYR A 45 -15.40 -0.82 2.22
CA TYR A 45 -14.84 -0.28 3.46
C TYR A 45 -13.32 -0.35 3.46
N LEU A 46 -12.73 -1.45 2.96
CA LEU A 46 -11.27 -1.54 2.78
C LEU A 46 -10.72 -0.44 1.87
N ASP A 47 -11.45 -0.08 0.81
CA ASP A 47 -11.06 1.01 -0.08
C ASP A 47 -11.15 2.38 0.60
N GLU A 48 -12.14 2.61 1.48
CA GLU A 48 -12.18 3.82 2.30
C GLU A 48 -10.98 3.93 3.25
N VAL A 49 -10.65 2.84 3.97
CA VAL A 49 -9.50 2.80 4.88
C VAL A 49 -8.19 3.00 4.09
N TRP A 50 -8.06 2.35 2.94
CA TRP A 50 -6.94 2.53 2.03
C TRP A 50 -6.79 3.99 1.57
N ASN A 51 -7.89 4.64 1.18
CA ASN A 51 -7.88 6.05 0.79
C ASN A 51 -7.48 6.97 1.95
N ARG A 52 -7.88 6.66 3.20
CA ARG A 52 -7.44 7.39 4.40
C ARG A 52 -5.94 7.23 4.64
N VAL A 53 -5.43 6.00 4.57
CA VAL A 53 -3.98 5.71 4.71
C VAL A 53 -3.18 6.39 3.60
N LYS A 54 -3.63 6.30 2.35
CA LYS A 54 -3.01 6.96 1.19
C LYS A 54 -2.91 8.47 1.34
N LYS A 55 -3.89 9.13 1.99
CA LYS A 55 -3.86 10.57 2.28
C LYS A 55 -2.89 10.94 3.41
N ARG A 56 -2.62 10.05 4.37
CA ARG A 56 -1.65 10.26 5.46
C ARG A 56 -0.21 10.04 5.00
N ASP A 57 -0.01 9.10 4.08
CA ASP A 57 1.29 8.70 3.50
C ASP A 57 1.59 9.45 2.17
N GLY A 58 1.02 10.66 2.03
CA GLY A 58 1.09 11.53 0.85
C GLY A 58 2.24 12.52 0.92
#